data_AF-A0A8T5U1Z7-F1
#
_entry.id   AF-A0A8T5U1Z7-F1
#
_cell.length_a   1.000
_cell.length_b   1.000
_cell.length_c   1.000
_cell.angle_alpha   90.00
_cell.angle_beta   90.00
_cell.angle_gamma   90.00
#
_symmetry.space_group_name_H-M   'P 1'
#
loop_
_entity.id
_entity.type
_entity.pdbx_description
1 polymer ?
#
loop_
_entity_poly.entity_id
_entity_poly.type
_entity_poly.pdbx_seq_one_letter_code
_entity_poly.pdbx_strand_id
1 'polypeptide(L)'
;VIGFDTPIVYLANKQDIAGARHNEIVRSQNYLRDDAMIFPTSTRTGENLGEALKHIVNQIFDHYSSLLTVLRSYETDIEGLADKLSKNPVEMRDLLNNLEIKRFIEVDRLNRTYKVKQGLKLLI
;
A
#
# COMPACT_ATOMS: atom_id res chain seq x y z
N VAL A 1 -19.98 -5.70 -0.14
CA VAL A 1 -19.21 -4.76 -0.98
C VAL A 1 -17.74 -5.01 -0.69
N ILE A 2 -16.99 -5.51 -1.67
CA ILE A 2 -15.55 -5.72 -1.54
C ILE A 2 -14.89 -4.37 -1.85
N GLY A 3 -14.02 -3.84 -0.97
CA GLY A 3 -13.02 -2.85 -1.39
C GLY A 3 -13.23 -1.36 -1.07
N PHE A 4 -13.73 -0.97 0.11
CA PHE A 4 -13.62 0.44 0.52
C PHE A 4 -12.21 0.85 0.98
N ASP A 5 -11.37 -0.07 1.45
CA ASP A 5 -10.01 0.22 1.94
C ASP A 5 -8.88 -0.26 1.01
N THR A 6 -9.21 -0.84 -0.13
CA THR A 6 -8.19 -1.27 -1.09
C THR A 6 -7.93 -0.11 -2.05
N PRO A 7 -6.71 0.47 -2.10
CA PRO A 7 -6.41 1.50 -3.08
C PRO A 7 -6.48 0.91 -4.49
N ILE A 8 -7.22 1.58 -5.36
CA ILE A 8 -7.45 1.15 -6.75
C ILE A 8 -6.98 2.27 -7.67
N VAL A 9 -6.17 1.90 -8.66
CA VAL A 9 -5.79 2.76 -9.78
C VAL A 9 -6.27 2.12 -11.08
N TYR A 10 -6.85 2.93 -11.96
CA TYR A 10 -7.35 2.47 -13.25
C TYR A 10 -6.35 2.83 -14.35
N LEU A 11 -6.13 1.91 -15.29
CA LEU A 11 -5.21 2.12 -16.41
C LEU A 11 -5.99 2.13 -17.72
N ALA A 12 -6.05 3.28 -18.38
CA ALA A 12 -6.55 3.41 -19.75
C ALA A 12 -5.42 3.05 -20.72
N ASN A 13 -5.18 1.75 -20.90
CA ASN A 13 -4.05 1.25 -21.70
C ASN A 13 -4.23 1.46 -23.22
N LYS A 14 -3.12 1.30 -23.96
CA LYS A 14 -2.98 1.42 -25.42
C LYS A 14 -3.03 2.85 -25.95
N GLN A 15 -2.60 3.84 -25.17
CA GLN A 15 -2.60 5.25 -25.61
C GLN A 15 -1.66 5.55 -26.79
N ASP A 16 -0.78 4.60 -27.10
CA ASP A 16 0.13 4.62 -28.24
C ASP A 16 -0.53 4.27 -29.60
N ILE A 17 -1.84 4.04 -29.64
CA ILE A 17 -2.60 3.80 -30.89
C ILE A 17 -3.48 4.99 -31.24
N ALA A 18 -3.62 5.29 -32.53
CA ALA A 18 -4.58 6.28 -33.00
C ALA A 18 -6.01 5.87 -32.63
N GLY A 19 -6.78 6.80 -32.06
CA GLY A 19 -8.15 6.55 -31.61
C GLY A 19 -8.28 5.89 -30.22
N ALA A 20 -7.20 5.84 -29.44
CA ALA A 20 -7.27 5.45 -28.04
C ALA A 20 -8.29 6.34 -27.28
N ARG A 21 -9.08 5.72 -26.39
CA ARG A 21 -10.12 6.44 -25.64
C ARG A 21 -9.47 7.28 -24.55
N HIS A 22 -9.91 8.54 -24.43
CA HIS A 22 -9.56 9.41 -23.32
C HIS A 22 -10.15 8.91 -22.00
N ASN A 23 -9.52 9.29 -20.89
CA ASN A 23 -9.92 8.87 -19.54
C ASN A 23 -11.38 9.21 -19.21
N GLU A 24 -11.92 10.32 -19.70
CA GLU A 24 -13.33 10.71 -19.49
C GLU A 24 -14.31 9.71 -20.14
N ILE A 25 -13.96 9.20 -21.32
CA ILE A 25 -14.74 8.17 -22.02
C ILE A 25 -14.63 6.84 -21.27
N VAL A 26 -13.42 6.48 -20.82
CA VAL A 26 -13.21 5.27 -20.01
C VAL A 26 -14.00 5.35 -18.70
N ARG A 27 -14.01 6.52 -18.03
CA ARG A 27 -14.74 6.77 -16.79
C ARG A 27 -16.24 6.56 -16.99
N SER A 28 -16.83 7.24 -17.96
CA SER A 28 -18.27 7.18 -18.22
C SER A 28 -18.75 5.79 -18.66
N GLN A 29 -18.01 5.12 -19.55
CA GLN A 29 -18.39 3.80 -20.05
C GLN A 29 -18.28 2.68 -19.01
N ASN A 30 -17.44 2.86 -17.99
CA ASN A 30 -17.24 1.88 -16.92
C ASN A 30 -17.91 2.31 -15.60
N TYR A 31 -18.72 3.37 -15.61
CA TYR A 31 -19.42 3.89 -14.43
C TYR A 31 -18.49 4.13 -13.23
N LEU A 32 -17.27 4.61 -13.50
CA LEU A 32 -16.30 4.90 -12.45
C LEU A 32 -16.68 6.20 -11.74
N ARG A 33 -16.39 6.27 -10.44
CA ARG A 33 -16.59 7.50 -9.64
C ARG A 33 -15.77 8.65 -10.20
N ASP A 34 -16.18 9.89 -9.93
CA ASP A 34 -15.49 11.09 -10.40
C ASP A 34 -14.09 11.24 -9.81
N ASP A 35 -13.89 10.78 -8.57
CA ASP A 35 -12.62 10.76 -7.86
C ASP A 35 -11.70 9.60 -8.27
N ALA A 36 -12.15 8.67 -9.13
CA ALA A 36 -11.33 7.55 -9.55
C ALA A 36 -10.12 8.04 -10.35
N MET A 37 -8.92 7.66 -9.91
CA MET A 37 -7.68 8.00 -10.62
C MET A 37 -7.49 7.07 -11.81
N ILE A 38 -7.45 7.65 -13.02
CA ILE A 38 -7.25 6.93 -14.28
C ILE A 38 -5.95 7.43 -14.92
N PHE A 39 -4.99 6.54 -15.14
CA PHE A 39 -3.76 6.87 -15.86
C PHE A 39 -3.89 6.46 -17.34
N PRO A 40 -3.63 7.37 -18.28
CA PRO A 40 -3.51 7.01 -19.69
C PRO A 40 -2.17 6.29 -19.87
N THR A 41 -2.17 5.00 -20.21
CA THR A 41 -0.94 4.19 -20.24
C THR A 41 -0.68 3.53 -21.58
N SER A 42 0.57 3.15 -21.81
CA SER A 42 0.95 2.21 -22.85
C SER A 42 1.92 1.18 -22.29
N THR A 43 1.50 -0.09 -22.31
CA THR A 43 2.39 -1.20 -21.97
C THR A 43 3.49 -1.44 -23.01
N ARG A 44 3.33 -0.92 -24.24
CA ARG A 44 4.33 -1.06 -25.31
C ARG A 44 5.48 -0.08 -25.12
N THR A 45 5.18 1.18 -24.80
CA THR A 45 6.19 2.23 -24.64
C THR A 45 6.62 2.44 -23.18
N GLY A 46 5.85 1.91 -22.23
CA GLY A 46 6.04 2.14 -20.80
C GLY A 46 5.39 3.43 -20.28
N GLU A 47 4.68 4.16 -21.13
CA GLU A 47 4.05 5.43 -20.79
C GLU A 47 3.16 5.30 -19.55
N ASN A 48 3.42 6.19 -18.57
CA ASN A 48 2.70 6.36 -17.30
C ASN A 48 2.55 5.12 -16.40
N LEU A 49 3.18 3.98 -16.72
CA LEU A 49 3.16 2.80 -15.85
C LEU A 49 3.88 3.06 -14.51
N GLY A 50 5.04 3.72 -14.56
CA GLY A 50 5.80 4.08 -13.37
C GLY A 50 5.03 5.05 -12.46
N GLU A 51 4.38 6.05 -13.04
CA GLU A 51 3.56 7.01 -12.29
C GLU A 51 2.31 6.35 -11.69
N ALA A 52 1.65 5.47 -12.42
CA ALA A 52 0.51 4.72 -11.88
C ALA A 52 0.92 3.81 -10.71
N LEU A 53 2.07 3.14 -10.82
CA LEU A 53 2.63 2.31 -9.76
C LEU A 53 3.03 3.16 -8.54
N LYS A 54 3.71 4.28 -8.77
CA LYS A 54 4.09 5.22 -7.71
C LYS A 54 2.87 5.76 -6.98
N HIS A 55 1.80 6.09 -7.71
CA HIS A 55 0.56 6.59 -7.12
C HIS A 55 -0.09 5.57 -6.19
N ILE A 56 -0.27 4.32 -6.63
CA ILE A 56 -0.87 3.28 -5.77
C ILE A 56 0.02 2.94 -4.58
N VAL A 57 1.35 2.91 -4.77
CA VAL A 57 2.30 2.67 -3.67
C VAL A 57 2.25 3.81 -2.65
N ASN A 58 2.17 5.06 -3.08
CA ASN A 58 2.04 6.21 -2.19
C ASN A 58 0.73 6.16 -1.41
N GLN A 59 -0.40 5.82 -2.04
CA GLN A 59 -1.68 5.66 -1.32
C GLN A 59 -1.61 4.56 -0.25
N ILE A 60 -1.01 3.42 -0.58
CA ILE A 60 -0.76 2.35 0.40
C ILE A 60 0.11 2.89 1.53
N PHE A 61 1.20 3.59 1.19
CA PHE A 61 2.12 4.12 2.19
C PHE A 61 1.45 5.14 3.11
N ASP A 62 0.72 6.12 2.57
CA ASP A 62 0.03 7.15 3.35
C ASP A 62 -0.93 6.51 4.36
N HIS A 63 -1.65 5.46 3.95
CA HIS A 63 -2.54 4.71 4.83
C HIS A 63 -1.81 4.02 6.00
N TYR A 64 -0.58 3.53 5.77
CA TYR A 64 0.20 2.82 6.78
C TYR A 64 1.27 3.66 7.48
N SER A 65 1.51 4.91 7.05
CA SER A 65 2.59 5.78 7.51
C SER A 65 2.61 5.96 9.03
N SER A 66 1.45 6.23 9.63
CA SER A 66 1.28 6.37 11.08
C SER A 66 1.63 5.08 11.81
N LEU A 67 1.12 3.94 11.33
CA LEU A 67 1.44 2.63 11.92
C LEU A 67 2.93 2.31 11.79
N LEU A 68 3.54 2.55 10.64
CA LEU A 68 4.96 2.32 10.39
C LEU A 68 5.84 3.20 11.31
N THR A 69 5.43 4.43 11.57
CA THR A 69 6.11 5.33 12.52
C THR A 69 6.07 4.78 13.95
N VAL A 70 4.91 4.27 14.37
CA VAL A 70 4.78 3.59 15.68
C VAL A 70 5.65 2.34 15.72
N LEU A 71 5.55 1.46 14.72
CA LEU A 71 6.36 0.23 14.64
C LEU A 71 7.86 0.52 14.67
N ARG A 72 8.32 1.58 14.01
CA ARG A 72 9.74 1.97 14.04
C ARG A 72 10.20 2.40 15.43
N SER A 73 9.32 3.02 16.22
CA SER A 73 9.65 3.53 17.55
C SER A 73 9.76 2.44 18.62
N TYR A 74 9.14 1.29 18.36
CA TYR A 74 9.11 0.13 19.26
C TYR A 74 9.79 -1.10 18.65
N GLU A 75 10.76 -0.91 17.74
CA GLU A 75 11.58 -2.03 17.28
C GLU A 75 12.23 -2.68 18.48
N THR A 76 12.25 -4.02 18.51
CA THR A 76 12.73 -4.83 19.65
C THR A 76 11.91 -4.76 20.95
N ASP A 77 10.86 -3.95 21.02
CA ASP A 77 9.99 -3.82 22.20
C ASP A 77 8.53 -4.19 21.85
N ILE A 78 8.24 -5.49 21.82
CA ILE A 78 6.90 -5.99 21.52
C ILE A 78 5.90 -5.64 22.63
N GLU A 79 6.34 -5.64 23.88
CA GLU A 79 5.48 -5.34 25.04
C GLU A 79 5.07 -3.87 25.04
N GLY A 80 6.02 -2.94 24.85
CA GLY A 80 5.72 -1.52 24.72
C GLY A 80 4.85 -1.19 23.49
N LEU A 81 5.03 -1.93 22.37
CA LEU A 81 4.13 -1.82 21.22
C LEU A 81 2.72 -2.30 21.58
N ALA A 82 2.59 -3.40 22.32
CA ALA A 82 1.31 -3.96 22.74
C ALA A 82 0.54 -2.96 23.61
N ASP A 83 1.21 -2.33 24.58
CA ASP A 83 0.64 -1.30 25.43
C ASP A 83 0.21 -0.08 24.61
N LYS A 84 1.07 0.39 23.70
CA LYS A 84 0.79 1.54 22.83
C LYS A 84 -0.43 1.33 21.94
N LEU A 85 -0.63 0.10 21.45
CA LEU A 85 -1.76 -0.27 20.59
C LEU A 85 -2.95 -0.84 21.38
N SER A 86 -2.84 -0.94 22.70
CA SER A 86 -3.84 -1.55 23.59
C SER A 86 -4.28 -2.95 23.12
N LYS A 87 -3.30 -3.80 22.78
CA LYS A 87 -3.53 -5.15 22.27
C LYS A 87 -3.09 -6.22 23.26
N ASN A 88 -3.85 -7.31 23.33
CA ASN A 88 -3.47 -8.48 24.12
C ASN A 88 -2.44 -9.36 23.37
N PRO A 89 -1.83 -10.36 24.02
CA PRO A 89 -0.80 -11.20 23.40
C PRO A 89 -1.25 -11.95 22.12
N VAL A 90 -2.51 -12.37 22.05
CA VAL A 90 -3.06 -13.07 20.87
C VAL A 90 -3.21 -12.09 19.72
N GLU A 91 -3.82 -10.93 19.97
CA GLU A 91 -3.98 -9.86 18.98
C GLU A 91 -2.64 -9.33 18.47
N MET A 92 -1.64 -9.23 19.35
CA MET A 92 -0.29 -8.84 18.96
C MET A 92 0.38 -9.86 18.06
N ARG A 93 0.26 -11.15 18.38
CA ARG A 93 0.78 -12.21 17.52
C ARG A 93 0.14 -12.15 16.14
N ASP A 94 -1.17 -12.01 16.08
CA ASP A 94 -1.90 -11.96 14.81
C ASP A 94 -1.58 -10.70 14.01
N LEU A 95 -1.41 -9.55 14.68
CA LEU A 95 -0.92 -8.31 14.06
C LEU A 95 0.47 -8.48 13.46
N LEU A 96 1.44 -8.96 14.24
CA LEU A 96 2.82 -9.12 13.78
C LEU A 96 2.92 -10.13 12.63
N ASN A 97 2.16 -11.22 12.69
CA ASN A 97 2.07 -12.18 11.57
C ASN A 97 1.51 -11.53 10.30
N ASN A 98 0.45 -10.73 10.42
CA ASN A 98 -0.14 -10.03 9.28
C ASN A 98 0.85 -9.03 8.66
N LEU A 99 1.56 -8.27 9.50
CA LEU A 99 2.60 -7.33 9.06
C LEU A 99 3.81 -8.03 8.42
N GLU A 100 4.19 -9.20 8.93
CA GLU A 100 5.25 -10.04 8.35
C GLU A 100 4.84 -10.57 6.96
N ILE A 101 3.62 -11.08 6.82
CA ILE A 101 3.06 -11.55 5.53
C ILE A 101 3.01 -10.40 4.52
N LYS A 102 2.62 -9.20 4.96
CA LYS A 102 2.63 -7.95 4.15
C LYS A 102 4.04 -7.41 3.89
N ARG A 103 5.08 -8.05 4.42
CA ARG A 103 6.49 -7.66 4.29
C ARG A 103 6.80 -6.28 4.89
N PHE A 104 6.03 -5.82 5.88
CA PHE A 104 6.32 -4.56 6.56
C PHE A 104 7.42 -4.70 7.59
N ILE A 105 7.45 -5.85 8.25
CA ILE A 105 8.41 -6.17 9.30
C ILE A 105 9.07 -7.53 9.03
N GLU A 106 10.14 -7.79 9.78
CA GLU A 106 10.77 -9.10 9.94
C GLU A 106 10.72 -9.44 11.42
N VAL A 107 10.17 -10.60 11.77
CA VAL A 107 10.03 -11.04 13.16
C VAL A 107 11.18 -11.99 13.52
N ASP A 108 11.87 -11.69 14.60
CA ASP A 108 12.84 -12.58 15.22
C ASP A 108 12.16 -13.32 16.37
N ARG A 109 11.77 -14.57 16.09
CA ARG A 109 11.06 -15.42 17.06
C ARG A 109 11.96 -15.94 18.18
N LEU A 110 13.28 -16.03 17.94
CA LEU A 110 14.24 -16.47 18.95
C LEU A 110 14.41 -15.40 20.02
N ASN A 111 14.61 -14.16 19.58
CA ASN A 111 14.80 -13.03 20.47
C ASN A 111 13.48 -12.34 20.88
N ARG A 112 12.33 -12.78 20.34
CA ARG A 112 11.01 -12.15 20.54
C ARG A 112 11.03 -10.66 20.21
N THR A 113 11.63 -10.32 19.07
CA THR A 113 11.73 -8.94 18.57
C THR A 113 11.20 -8.86 17.14
N TYR A 114 11.05 -7.63 16.63
CA TYR A 114 10.81 -7.38 15.21
C TYR A 114 11.58 -6.16 14.76
N LYS A 115 11.76 -6.05 13.44
CA LYS A 115 12.31 -4.85 12.78
C LYS A 115 11.46 -4.47 11.59
N VAL A 116 11.22 -3.18 11.38
CA VAL A 116 10.64 -2.65 10.15
C VAL A 116 11.65 -2.84 9.01
N LYS A 117 11.18 -3.23 7.83
CA LYS A 117 12.07 -3.42 6.68
C LYS A 117 12.76 -2.11 6.28
N GLN A 118 14.04 -2.20 5.95
CA GLN A 118 14.86 -1.03 5.63
C GLN A 118 14.28 -0.16 4.50
N GLY A 119 13.72 -0.78 3.45
CA GLY A 119 13.11 -0.04 2.35
C GLY A 119 11.92 0.83 2.78
N LEU A 120 11.17 0.41 3.80
CA LEU A 120 10.06 1.18 4.33
C LEU A 120 10.53 2.31 5.26
N LYS A 121 11.67 2.13 5.95
CA LYS A 121 12.26 3.18 6.78
C LYS A 121 12.70 4.41 5.97
N LEU A 122 13.06 4.22 4.70
CA LEU A 122 13.44 5.32 3.80
C LEU A 122 12.24 6.19 3.38
N LEU A 123 11.02 5.71 3.64
CA LEU A 123 9.78 6.39 3.28
C LEU A 123 9.21 7.20 4.46
N ILE A 124 9.74 7.04 5.69
CA ILE A 124 9.24 7.61 6.95
C ILE A 124 10.25 8.59 7.55
#